data_AF-A0A3C1BB64-F1
#
_entry.id   AF-A0A3C1BB64-F1
#
_cell.length_a   1.000
_cell.length_b   1.000
_cell.length_c   1.000
_cell.angle_alpha   90.00
_cell.angle_beta   90.00
_cell.angle_gamma   90.00
#
_symmetry.space_group_name_H-M   'P 1'
#
loop_
_entity.id
_entity.type
_entity.pdbx_description
1 polymer ?
#
loop_
_entity_poly.entity_id
_entity_poly.type
_entity_poly.pdbx_seq_one_letter_code
_entity_poly.pdbx_strand_id
1 'polypeptide(L)'
;MQVVSTSPFNLSMLRKHNIWYTIKDGNWSDPTIWIGNGKRKYGVPQATDDVVVNHNVYFDKSDTTTIINSLFVNGSFLWASGLNQARLQVNGNVQCAGTFDLSGSNGGSGALIYIGGVNNSFANFVTGTSSSNITIYYTSTSSFVIPNVNYYNLRIAGNGSTKTISGDLSVSGTLSVDTSTTFELGSYNATVKDLSINGTLSKNSSSGYFTVTNSTGSGLFNGPVNFTGSPTVNWSGNMNTDLRNSVNFGTGTFNLLTNSTWTFYSSGNSPASIGACNFVIASGVTLTLNGLAAWLNNGTVNGVDGTSVLNVSTSYCFGNSNAVMATGVFNYNFSGTSTIWASGTTSIPGLSYYNLNIYSGTATLLGNTTVSNNLTVNGTLQLASYNFSVINNTNNAGSILKSGAGTVNFNAVVSNGTIDFSAGNPIVNLSGNFSGDIRSGLNFGSNAVNILQSITWGTWGSGNVTVPTAISYLIASGKTLTVINQGVQAGIYTTGTINGVDSTSILDNRGYMTYNNATAAMTTGKLYCNQAANTFIYGLAGNPGHNCAL
;
A
#
# COMPACT_ATOMS: atom_id res chain seq x y z
N MET A 1 32.20 4.01 66.53
CA MET A 1 31.96 5.46 66.68
C MET A 1 32.66 6.13 65.51
N GLN A 2 31.93 6.41 64.43
CA GLN A 2 32.48 6.84 63.14
C GLN A 2 32.46 8.37 63.11
N VAL A 3 33.65 8.98 62.99
CA VAL A 3 33.80 10.44 62.95
C VAL A 3 33.22 10.95 61.63
N VAL A 4 32.12 11.69 61.71
CA VAL A 4 31.52 12.40 60.57
C VAL A 4 32.37 13.64 60.29
N SER A 5 32.91 13.74 59.08
CA SER A 5 33.63 14.92 58.60
C SER A 5 32.74 16.18 58.73
N THR A 6 33.18 17.14 59.54
CA THR A 6 32.53 18.44 59.76
C THR A 6 33.05 19.53 58.82
N SER A 7 33.61 19.17 57.66
CA SER A 7 33.99 20.20 56.70
C SER A 7 32.72 20.90 56.22
N PRO A 8 32.53 22.21 56.47
CA PRO A 8 31.32 22.90 56.06
C PRO A 8 31.22 22.79 54.55
N PHE A 9 30.09 22.26 54.05
CA PHE A 9 29.74 22.41 52.65
C PHE A 9 29.87 23.89 52.31
N ASN A 10 30.87 24.23 51.50
CA ASN A 10 31.13 25.62 51.17
C ASN A 10 29.97 26.09 50.29
N LEU A 11 28.98 26.74 50.91
CA LEU A 11 27.80 27.32 50.25
C LEU A 11 28.19 28.31 49.13
N SER A 12 29.45 28.77 49.10
CA SER A 12 30.02 29.53 47.99
C SER A 12 30.11 28.75 46.66
N MET A 13 29.91 27.43 46.67
CA MET A 13 29.87 26.57 45.47
C MET A 13 28.45 26.24 45.00
N LEU A 14 27.40 26.66 45.72
CA LEU A 14 26.05 26.69 45.18
C LEU A 14 25.97 27.82 44.15
N ARG A 15 26.29 27.48 42.90
CA ARG A 15 26.20 28.41 41.77
C ARG A 15 24.75 28.87 41.66
N LYS A 16 24.50 30.12 42.07
CA LYS A 16 23.21 30.78 41.81
C LYS A 16 23.01 30.86 40.30
N HIS A 17 21.79 30.54 39.86
CA HIS A 17 21.29 30.79 38.53
C HIS A 17 21.52 32.27 38.18
N ASN A 18 22.36 32.52 37.17
CA ASN A 18 22.67 33.89 36.75
C ASN A 18 21.80 34.27 35.55
N ILE A 19 21.48 35.56 35.47
CA ILE A 19 20.88 36.17 34.29
C ILE A 19 21.95 37.06 33.66
N TRP A 20 22.17 36.91 32.36
CA TRP A 20 23.12 37.67 31.57
C TRP A 20 22.40 38.63 30.62
N TYR A 21 22.98 39.80 30.43
CA TYR A 21 22.48 40.85 29.54
C TYR A 21 23.61 41.30 28.63
N THR A 22 23.29 41.52 27.35
CA THR A 22 24.21 42.20 26.45
C THR A 22 24.17 43.71 26.71
N ILE A 23 25.33 44.37 26.74
CA ILE A 23 25.45 45.83 27.00
C ILE A 23 25.89 46.64 25.78
N LYS A 24 26.26 45.97 24.70
CA LYS A 24 26.63 46.54 23.40
C LYS A 24 26.58 45.43 22.34
N ASP A 25 26.68 45.82 21.08
CA ASP A 25 26.80 44.90 19.95
C ASP A 25 28.13 44.12 20.01
N GLY A 26 28.15 42.90 19.46
CA GLY A 26 29.40 42.17 19.24
C GLY A 26 29.26 40.65 19.18
N ASN A 27 30.39 39.98 19.35
CA ASN A 27 30.48 38.53 19.31
C ASN A 27 30.05 37.92 20.65
N TRP A 28 29.22 36.87 20.63
CA TRP A 28 28.83 36.11 21.82
C TRP A 28 30.02 35.65 22.67
N SER A 29 31.15 35.35 22.05
CA SER A 29 32.37 34.90 22.74
C SER A 29 33.16 36.03 23.40
N ASP A 30 32.85 37.29 23.15
CA ASP A 30 33.52 38.45 23.74
C ASP A 30 32.99 38.73 25.16
N PRO A 31 33.79 38.55 26.23
CA PRO A 31 33.35 38.84 27.59
C PRO A 31 32.91 40.29 27.82
N THR A 32 33.40 41.23 27.01
CA THR A 32 33.14 42.65 27.19
C THR A 32 31.74 43.08 26.75
N ILE A 33 30.99 42.23 26.03
CA ILE A 33 29.59 42.50 25.68
C ILE A 33 28.62 42.08 26.78
N TRP A 34 29.10 41.40 27.84
CA TRP A 34 28.26 40.70 28.80
C TRP A 34 28.29 41.28 30.21
N ILE A 35 27.12 41.64 30.73
CA ILE A 35 26.89 41.87 32.16
C ILE A 35 25.89 40.83 32.70
N GLY A 36 25.74 40.72 34.00
CA GLY A 36 25.04 39.63 34.67
C GLY A 36 25.03 39.83 36.17
N ASN A 37 24.03 39.25 36.82
CA ASN A 37 23.58 39.64 38.16
C ASN A 37 24.37 39.03 39.34
N GLY A 38 25.37 38.18 39.10
CA GLY A 38 26.14 37.50 40.15
C GLY A 38 27.66 37.65 40.04
N LYS A 39 28.40 37.21 41.08
CA LYS A 39 29.87 37.05 41.04
C LYS A 39 30.20 35.87 40.11
N ARG A 40 31.04 36.10 39.09
CA ARG A 40 31.22 35.14 37.99
C ARG A 40 32.63 34.60 37.92
N LYS A 41 32.74 33.29 37.71
CA LYS A 41 33.99 32.60 37.35
C LYS A 41 34.31 32.77 35.86
N TYR A 42 33.28 32.95 35.03
CA TYR A 42 33.38 33.02 33.57
C TYR A 42 32.93 34.40 33.10
N GLY A 43 33.48 34.84 31.96
CA GLY A 43 33.13 36.12 31.33
C GLY A 43 31.94 36.06 30.36
N VAL A 44 31.38 34.87 30.11
CA VAL A 44 30.29 34.63 29.15
C VAL A 44 29.23 33.68 29.75
N PRO A 45 27.98 33.68 29.23
CA PRO A 45 26.92 32.77 29.69
C PRO A 45 27.28 31.29 29.65
N GLN A 46 26.70 30.47 30.54
CA GLN A 46 26.94 29.02 30.63
C GLN A 46 25.64 28.20 30.72
N ALA A 47 25.77 26.87 30.76
CA ALA A 47 24.71 25.84 30.69
C ALA A 47 23.46 26.02 31.57
N THR A 48 23.57 26.74 32.68
CA THR A 48 22.48 26.94 33.65
C THR A 48 21.94 28.35 33.65
N ASP A 49 22.52 29.27 32.87
CA ASP A 49 22.23 30.69 32.98
C ASP A 49 21.11 31.10 32.01
N ASP A 50 20.32 32.10 32.39
CA ASP A 50 19.41 32.78 31.46
C ASP A 50 20.15 33.89 30.71
N VAL A 51 19.82 34.07 29.44
CA VAL A 51 20.48 35.04 28.56
C VAL A 51 19.48 36.00 27.95
N VAL A 52 19.74 37.29 28.07
CA VAL A 52 18.97 38.39 27.50
C VAL A 52 19.84 39.15 26.49
N VAL A 53 19.49 39.03 25.21
CA VAL A 53 20.14 39.70 24.09
C VAL A 53 19.37 40.98 23.76
N ASN A 54 19.85 42.13 24.26
CA ASN A 54 19.26 43.45 24.01
C ASN A 54 19.87 44.21 22.83
N HIS A 55 20.96 43.67 22.28
CA HIS A 55 21.83 44.31 21.28
C HIS A 55 22.05 43.35 20.10
N ASN A 56 22.80 43.76 19.08
CA ASN A 56 23.16 42.89 17.96
C ASN A 56 24.29 41.94 18.35
N VAL A 57 23.97 40.67 18.51
CA VAL A 57 24.94 39.63 18.86
C VAL A 57 25.05 38.61 17.75
N TYR A 58 26.28 38.24 17.40
CA TYR A 58 26.56 37.15 16.47
C TYR A 58 27.42 36.07 17.11
N PHE A 59 27.31 34.84 16.60
CA PHE A 59 28.11 33.70 17.04
C PHE A 59 28.85 33.09 15.84
N ASP A 60 30.19 33.07 15.90
CA ASP A 60 31.09 32.66 14.81
C ASP A 60 32.16 31.63 15.23
N LYS A 61 31.95 30.94 16.36
CA LYS A 61 32.88 29.91 16.85
C LYS A 61 32.48 28.49 16.39
N SER A 62 33.27 27.88 15.50
CA SER A 62 33.00 26.52 15.01
C SER A 62 33.07 25.47 16.12
N ASP A 63 32.36 24.36 15.92
CA ASP A 63 32.50 23.10 16.68
C ASP A 63 32.31 23.21 18.20
N THR A 64 31.59 24.24 18.65
CA THR A 64 31.26 24.41 20.06
C THR A 64 29.77 24.22 20.30
N THR A 65 29.46 23.50 21.38
CA THR A 65 28.12 23.42 21.93
C THR A 65 27.95 24.52 22.97
N THR A 66 27.10 25.49 22.69
CA THR A 66 26.66 26.49 23.67
C THR A 66 25.38 25.97 24.32
N ILE A 67 25.44 25.74 25.63
CA ILE A 67 24.28 25.35 26.43
C ILE A 67 23.93 26.55 27.31
N ILE A 68 22.64 26.86 27.43
CA ILE A 68 22.07 27.86 28.32
C ILE A 68 20.72 27.37 28.88
N ASN A 69 20.21 28.02 29.92
CA ASN A 69 18.89 27.73 30.46
C ASN A 69 17.81 28.34 29.56
N SER A 70 17.53 29.64 29.64
CA SER A 70 16.56 30.32 28.75
C SER A 70 17.22 31.41 27.91
N LEU A 71 16.61 31.72 26.76
CA LEU A 71 17.07 32.76 25.85
C LEU A 71 15.96 33.78 25.57
N PHE A 72 16.24 35.04 25.87
CA PHE A 72 15.36 36.18 25.60
C PHE A 72 16.08 37.09 24.60
N VAL A 73 15.46 37.40 23.47
CA VAL A 73 16.06 38.22 22.41
C VAL A 73 15.18 39.43 22.13
N ASN A 74 15.66 40.61 22.51
CA ASN A 74 15.04 41.90 22.22
C ASN A 74 15.75 42.64 21.08
N GLY A 75 17.07 42.42 20.92
CA GLY A 75 17.88 42.93 19.81
C GLY A 75 17.93 41.95 18.63
N SER A 76 19.08 41.80 18.00
CA SER A 76 19.31 40.81 16.94
C SER A 76 20.26 39.71 17.42
N PHE A 77 19.94 38.46 17.13
CA PHE A 77 20.77 37.31 17.45
C PHE A 77 21.05 36.48 16.20
N LEU A 78 22.23 36.68 15.61
CA LEU A 78 22.72 35.93 14.45
C LEU A 78 23.49 34.69 14.91
N TRP A 79 22.88 33.52 14.79
CA TRP A 79 23.53 32.26 15.14
C TRP A 79 24.27 31.66 13.95
N ALA A 80 25.45 31.10 14.22
CA ALA A 80 26.27 30.36 13.28
C ALA A 80 26.83 31.16 12.07
N SER A 81 27.16 32.43 12.27
CA SER A 81 27.73 33.32 11.25
C SER A 81 29.04 32.76 10.67
N GLY A 82 29.05 32.43 9.38
CA GLY A 82 30.20 31.90 8.67
C GLY A 82 30.54 30.45 9.01
N LEU A 83 29.69 29.74 9.76
CA LEU A 83 30.01 28.42 10.31
C LEU A 83 29.42 27.25 9.52
N ASN A 84 30.22 26.20 9.42
CA ASN A 84 29.82 24.89 8.88
C ASN A 84 29.06 24.04 9.90
N GLN A 85 29.33 24.23 11.19
CA GLN A 85 28.62 23.57 12.29
C GLN A 85 28.64 24.46 13.55
N ALA A 86 27.48 24.62 14.18
CA ALA A 86 27.33 25.27 15.49
C ALA A 86 26.15 24.66 16.23
N ARG A 87 26.29 24.41 17.54
CA ARG A 87 25.21 23.85 18.35
C ARG A 87 24.78 24.81 19.45
N LEU A 88 23.52 25.22 19.44
CA LEU A 88 22.86 25.93 20.54
C LEU A 88 21.89 24.99 21.24
N GLN A 89 21.99 24.88 22.56
CA GLN A 89 21.03 24.15 23.38
C GLN A 89 20.45 25.09 24.44
N VAL A 90 19.15 25.31 24.35
CA VAL A 90 18.36 26.08 25.31
C VAL A 90 17.50 25.08 26.08
N ASN A 91 17.83 24.84 27.35
CA ASN A 91 17.10 23.86 28.17
C ASN A 91 15.66 24.32 28.50
N GLY A 92 15.47 25.63 28.59
CA GLY A 92 14.22 26.33 28.84
C GLY A 92 13.66 27.02 27.60
N ASN A 93 13.00 28.15 27.80
CA ASN A 93 12.24 28.82 26.75
C ASN A 93 13.12 29.72 25.87
N VAL A 94 12.72 29.87 24.60
CA VAL A 94 13.22 30.91 23.70
C VAL A 94 12.11 31.94 23.48
N GLN A 95 12.32 33.16 23.94
CA GLN A 95 11.41 34.29 23.74
C GLN A 95 12.11 35.38 22.95
N CYS A 96 11.82 35.45 21.65
CA CYS A 96 12.41 36.44 20.76
C CYS A 96 11.36 37.50 20.37
N ALA A 97 11.47 38.69 20.95
CA ALA A 97 10.73 39.88 20.54
C ALA A 97 11.47 40.68 19.44
N GLY A 98 12.79 40.52 19.35
CA GLY A 98 13.64 41.08 18.30
C GLY A 98 13.78 40.14 17.10
N THR A 99 15.01 39.91 16.65
CA THR A 99 15.32 39.03 15.51
C THR A 99 16.16 37.82 15.93
N PHE A 100 15.68 36.63 15.60
CA PHE A 100 16.43 35.39 15.68
C PHE A 100 16.85 34.98 14.27
N ASP A 101 18.12 35.15 13.95
CA ASP A 101 18.64 35.06 12.59
C ASP A 101 19.57 33.86 12.42
N LEU A 102 19.20 32.99 11.47
CA LEU A 102 19.94 31.79 11.12
C LEU A 102 20.57 31.85 9.72
N SER A 103 20.50 33.00 9.04
CA SER A 103 21.05 33.22 7.69
C SER A 103 22.57 33.12 7.59
N GLY A 104 23.28 33.21 8.72
CA GLY A 104 24.74 33.18 8.76
C GLY A 104 25.40 31.83 8.47
N SER A 105 24.67 30.71 8.43
CA SER A 105 25.28 29.37 8.31
C SER A 105 25.66 28.99 6.86
N ASN A 106 26.91 28.53 6.67
CA ASN A 106 27.53 28.25 5.37
C ASN A 106 27.25 26.85 4.76
N GLY A 107 26.27 26.10 5.29
CA GLY A 107 25.72 24.94 4.57
C GLY A 107 26.44 23.58 4.66
N GLY A 108 27.34 23.39 5.63
CA GLY A 108 27.94 22.08 5.97
C GLY A 108 27.00 21.16 6.79
N SER A 109 27.52 20.55 7.86
CA SER A 109 26.70 19.81 8.87
C SER A 109 25.62 20.66 9.54
N GLY A 110 25.68 21.98 9.33
CA GLY A 110 24.63 22.94 9.62
C GLY A 110 24.56 23.39 11.07
N ALA A 111 23.74 24.40 11.32
CA ALA A 111 23.43 24.85 12.67
C ALA A 111 22.37 23.92 13.31
N LEU A 112 22.64 23.47 14.54
CA LEU A 112 21.74 22.63 15.33
C LEU A 112 21.24 23.43 16.54
N ILE A 113 19.93 23.55 16.69
CA ILE A 113 19.32 24.34 17.77
C ILE A 113 18.36 23.44 18.54
N TYR A 114 18.61 23.24 19.83
CA TYR A 114 17.79 22.43 20.71
C TYR A 114 17.00 23.35 21.65
N ILE A 115 15.68 23.18 21.69
CA ILE A 115 14.76 23.97 22.51
C ILE A 115 13.97 23.01 23.41
N GLY A 116 14.24 23.06 24.71
CA GLY A 116 13.63 22.21 25.74
C GLY A 116 12.39 22.82 26.41
N GLY A 117 12.22 24.14 26.33
CA GLY A 117 11.08 24.85 26.90
C GLY A 117 9.78 24.69 26.10
N VAL A 118 8.66 25.04 26.74
CA VAL A 118 7.30 24.91 26.18
C VAL A 118 6.70 26.24 25.73
N ASN A 119 7.21 27.37 26.23
CA ASN A 119 6.68 28.72 25.96
C ASN A 119 7.64 29.47 25.03
N ASN A 120 7.72 29.01 23.78
CA ASN A 120 8.62 29.59 22.79
C ASN A 120 7.87 30.56 21.88
N SER A 121 8.52 31.67 21.50
CA SER A 121 7.94 32.67 20.60
C SER A 121 9.02 33.35 19.78
N PHE A 122 8.72 33.66 18.52
CA PHE A 122 9.60 34.41 17.63
C PHE A 122 8.81 35.49 16.90
N ALA A 123 9.15 36.75 17.15
CA ALA A 123 8.56 37.90 16.45
C ALA A 123 9.14 38.03 15.04
N ASN A 124 10.47 38.03 14.92
CA ASN A 124 11.16 38.00 13.63
C ASN A 124 12.10 36.80 13.58
N PHE A 125 11.81 35.85 12.71
CA PHE A 125 12.60 34.64 12.52
C PHE A 125 13.13 34.58 11.09
N VAL A 126 14.45 34.59 10.93
CA VAL A 126 15.08 34.48 9.61
C VAL A 126 15.56 33.05 9.43
N THR A 127 14.82 32.29 8.62
CA THR A 127 15.28 30.98 8.14
C THR A 127 16.56 31.15 7.35
N GLY A 128 17.55 30.28 7.59
CA GLY A 128 18.78 30.27 6.81
C GLY A 128 18.55 30.14 5.30
N THR A 129 19.61 30.32 4.51
CA THR A 129 19.53 30.17 3.06
C THR A 129 19.34 28.71 2.65
N SER A 130 18.99 28.45 1.38
CA SER A 130 18.75 27.08 0.89
C SER A 130 19.98 26.16 0.92
N SER A 131 21.19 26.72 1.06
CA SER A 131 22.41 25.95 1.32
C SER A 131 22.57 25.61 2.80
N SER A 132 21.93 26.35 3.72
CA SER A 132 22.11 26.24 5.16
C SER A 132 21.36 25.01 5.71
N ASN A 133 22.07 23.94 6.04
CA ASN A 133 21.52 22.69 6.60
C ASN A 133 21.04 22.81 8.07
N ILE A 134 20.12 23.75 8.35
CA ILE A 134 19.77 24.14 9.72
C ILE A 134 18.68 23.25 10.27
N THR A 135 18.87 22.71 11.48
CA THR A 135 17.89 21.84 12.14
C THR A 135 17.50 22.39 13.51
N ILE A 136 16.20 22.64 13.68
CA ILE A 136 15.62 22.97 14.98
C ILE A 136 15.01 21.72 15.60
N TYR A 137 15.44 21.40 16.82
CA TYR A 137 14.97 20.31 17.65
C TYR A 137 14.09 20.87 18.75
N TYR A 138 12.83 20.46 18.76
CA TYR A 138 11.93 20.69 19.88
C TYR A 138 11.96 19.45 20.77
N THR A 139 12.67 19.52 21.90
CA THR A 139 13.04 18.36 22.72
C THR A 139 12.26 18.23 24.03
N SER A 140 11.38 19.19 24.35
CA SER A 140 10.60 19.13 25.59
C SER A 140 9.84 17.81 25.71
N THR A 141 9.87 17.18 26.88
CA THR A 141 9.07 15.99 27.20
C THR A 141 7.61 16.33 27.51
N SER A 142 7.29 17.62 27.62
CA SER A 142 5.92 18.11 27.78
C SER A 142 5.28 18.41 26.41
N SER A 143 3.96 18.34 26.37
CA SER A 143 3.18 18.78 25.21
C SER A 143 3.21 20.30 25.10
N PHE A 144 3.35 20.83 23.88
CA PHE A 144 3.32 22.28 23.63
C PHE A 144 3.04 22.61 22.16
N VAL A 145 2.81 23.90 21.91
CA VAL A 145 2.55 24.44 20.58
C VAL A 145 3.84 24.97 19.97
N ILE A 146 4.20 24.43 18.83
CA ILE A 146 5.35 24.86 18.04
C ILE A 146 5.05 26.23 17.42
N PRO A 147 5.98 27.20 17.53
CA PRO A 147 5.83 28.51 16.90
C PRO A 147 5.60 28.42 15.39
N ASN A 148 4.69 29.24 14.89
CA ASN A 148 4.46 29.39 13.45
C ASN A 148 5.57 30.23 12.81
N VAL A 149 6.67 29.57 12.42
CA VAL A 149 7.74 30.13 11.60
C VAL A 149 8.08 29.16 10.49
N ASN A 150 8.80 29.63 9.47
CA ASN A 150 9.36 28.73 8.47
C ASN A 150 10.55 27.98 9.09
N TYR A 151 10.75 26.74 8.66
CA TYR A 151 11.89 25.92 9.07
C TYR A 151 12.68 25.47 7.84
N TYR A 152 14.00 25.32 8.00
CA TYR A 152 14.77 24.54 7.03
C TYR A 152 14.57 23.05 7.31
N ASN A 153 15.19 22.48 8.34
CA ASN A 153 14.82 21.19 8.91
C ASN A 153 14.14 21.38 10.26
N LEU A 154 13.13 20.55 10.52
CA LEU A 154 12.38 20.55 11.78
C LEU A 154 12.39 19.14 12.36
N ARG A 155 12.84 18.98 13.60
CA ARG A 155 12.81 17.71 14.31
C ARG A 155 12.00 17.80 15.60
N ILE A 156 10.97 16.97 15.65
CA ILE A 156 10.03 16.88 16.76
C ILE A 156 10.45 15.72 17.65
N ALA A 157 10.87 16.02 18.88
CA ALA A 157 11.41 15.06 19.84
C ALA A 157 10.82 15.25 21.24
N GLY A 158 11.34 14.50 22.22
CA GLY A 158 10.85 14.57 23.60
C GLY A 158 9.78 13.52 23.87
N ASN A 159 10.26 12.36 24.32
CA ASN A 159 9.48 11.14 24.53
C ASN A 159 8.22 11.39 25.37
N GLY A 160 7.10 10.82 24.94
CA GLY A 160 5.81 10.88 25.62
C GLY A 160 5.00 12.16 25.38
N SER A 161 5.50 13.10 24.57
CA SER A 161 4.82 14.37 24.33
C SER A 161 3.95 14.37 23.06
N THR A 162 2.91 15.20 23.08
CA THR A 162 2.18 15.62 21.87
C THR A 162 2.52 17.06 21.56
N LYS A 163 3.08 17.31 20.39
CA LYS A 163 3.35 18.68 19.90
C LYS A 163 2.35 19.05 18.83
N THR A 164 1.89 20.29 18.88
CA THR A 164 0.97 20.86 17.89
C THR A 164 1.60 22.07 17.22
N ILE A 165 0.96 22.62 16.19
CA ILE A 165 1.37 23.87 15.54
C ILE A 165 0.31 24.96 15.76
N SER A 166 0.74 26.22 15.72
CA SER A 166 -0.12 27.41 15.90
C SER A 166 -0.58 28.05 14.58
N GLY A 167 -0.14 27.50 13.44
CA GLY A 167 -0.35 28.04 12.10
C GLY A 167 0.13 27.06 11.04
N ASP A 168 0.01 27.45 9.77
CA ASP A 168 0.47 26.63 8.64
C ASP A 168 1.98 26.38 8.72
N LEU A 169 2.38 25.12 8.53
CA LEU A 169 3.77 24.68 8.65
C LEU A 169 4.46 24.68 7.29
N SER A 170 5.65 25.27 7.21
CA SER A 170 6.54 25.18 6.05
C SER A 170 7.92 24.69 6.47
N VAL A 171 8.36 23.57 5.88
CA VAL A 171 9.68 22.96 6.11
C VAL A 171 10.38 22.74 4.77
N SER A 172 11.37 23.57 4.46
CA SER A 172 12.07 23.55 3.17
C SER A 172 13.01 22.34 3.00
N GLY A 173 13.33 21.65 4.09
CA GLY A 173 14.13 20.45 4.17
C GLY A 173 13.33 19.28 4.77
N THR A 174 13.91 18.56 5.71
CA THR A 174 13.29 17.37 6.31
C THR A 174 12.46 17.72 7.55
N LEU A 175 11.22 17.23 7.59
CA LEU A 175 10.46 17.11 8.83
C LEU A 175 10.71 15.71 9.44
N SER A 176 11.22 15.69 10.67
CA SER A 176 11.46 14.46 11.43
C SER A 176 10.60 14.39 12.69
N VAL A 177 10.06 13.21 12.99
CA VAL A 177 9.37 12.93 14.26
C VAL A 177 10.03 11.74 14.93
N ASP A 178 10.57 11.95 16.12
CA ASP A 178 11.29 10.92 16.87
C ASP A 178 10.34 9.91 17.52
N THR A 179 10.87 8.70 17.76
CA THR A 179 10.16 7.62 18.44
C THR A 179 9.48 8.10 19.72
N SER A 180 8.29 7.57 19.99
CA SER A 180 7.49 7.91 21.18
C SER A 180 7.07 9.38 21.29
N THR A 181 7.15 10.16 20.21
CA THR A 181 6.62 11.53 20.14
C THR A 181 5.44 11.58 19.17
N THR A 182 4.41 12.37 19.48
CA THR A 182 3.30 12.64 18.56
C THR A 182 3.40 14.08 18.06
N PHE A 183 3.32 14.26 16.74
CA PHE A 183 3.21 15.57 16.10
C PHE A 183 1.87 15.69 15.39
N GLU A 184 0.98 16.53 15.93
CA GLU A 184 -0.37 16.77 15.42
C GLU A 184 -0.44 18.11 14.70
N LEU A 185 -0.78 18.08 13.41
CA LEU A 185 -0.90 19.29 12.58
C LEU A 185 -2.21 20.06 12.82
N GLY A 186 -3.22 19.42 13.42
CA GLY A 186 -4.49 20.06 13.71
C GLY A 186 -5.21 20.55 12.46
N SER A 187 -5.78 21.75 12.53
CA SER A 187 -6.53 22.37 11.44
C SER A 187 -5.66 22.90 10.31
N TYR A 188 -4.37 23.07 10.54
CA TYR A 188 -3.46 23.82 9.68
C TYR A 188 -2.89 23.00 8.53
N ASN A 189 -2.45 23.68 7.48
CA ASN A 189 -1.77 23.04 6.36
C ASN A 189 -0.31 22.76 6.71
N ALA A 190 0.29 21.78 6.03
CA ALA A 190 1.73 21.56 6.09
C ALA A 190 2.31 21.37 4.69
N THR A 191 3.43 22.03 4.42
CA THR A 191 4.25 21.81 3.23
C THR A 191 5.66 21.47 3.67
N VAL A 192 6.13 20.29 3.26
CA VAL A 192 7.46 19.78 3.61
C VAL A 192 8.18 19.31 2.35
N LYS A 193 9.51 19.36 2.34
CA LYS A 193 10.29 18.79 1.24
C LYS A 193 10.40 17.27 1.38
N ASP A 194 10.86 16.80 2.54
CA ASP A 194 11.06 15.38 2.82
C ASP A 194 10.63 15.00 4.26
N LEU A 195 10.54 13.70 4.54
CA LEU A 195 10.00 13.14 5.78
C LEU A 195 10.92 12.08 6.41
N SER A 196 10.94 12.03 7.75
CA SER A 196 11.51 10.93 8.51
C SER A 196 10.71 10.70 9.80
N ILE A 197 9.74 9.79 9.73
CA ILE A 197 8.76 9.58 10.80
C ILE A 197 9.07 8.28 11.54
N ASN A 198 9.66 8.40 12.73
CA ASN A 198 9.88 7.29 13.67
C ASN A 198 8.86 7.30 14.82
N GLY A 199 8.28 8.47 15.13
CA GLY A 199 7.14 8.64 16.04
C GLY A 199 5.80 8.66 15.30
N THR A 200 4.83 9.38 15.85
CA THR A 200 3.51 9.55 15.26
C THR A 200 3.39 10.90 14.56
N LEU A 201 3.06 10.90 13.27
CA LEU A 201 2.61 12.10 12.55
C LEU A 201 1.09 12.02 12.39
N SER A 202 0.36 13.05 12.80
CA SER A 202 -1.09 13.03 12.71
C SER A 202 -1.72 14.34 12.19
N LYS A 203 -2.86 14.18 11.53
CA LYS A 203 -3.72 15.26 11.06
C LYS A 203 -5.17 14.81 11.20
N ASN A 204 -5.67 14.94 12.43
CA ASN A 204 -6.95 14.33 12.81
C ASN A 204 -8.12 15.33 12.82
N SER A 205 -7.81 16.63 12.85
CA SER A 205 -8.81 17.67 13.15
C SER A 205 -9.41 18.38 11.93
N SER A 206 -8.85 18.24 10.72
CA SER A 206 -9.40 18.88 9.52
C SER A 206 -8.98 18.22 8.20
N SER A 207 -9.75 18.51 7.15
CA SER A 207 -9.53 18.10 5.75
C SER A 207 -8.54 18.99 4.98
N GLY A 208 -7.69 19.76 5.67
CA GLY A 208 -6.71 20.66 5.06
C GLY A 208 -5.63 19.95 4.23
N TYR A 209 -4.57 20.66 3.86
CA TYR A 209 -3.53 20.13 2.99
C TYR A 209 -2.33 19.56 3.75
N PHE A 210 -1.80 18.45 3.25
CA PHE A 210 -0.47 17.95 3.61
C PHE A 210 0.32 17.72 2.32
N THR A 211 1.35 18.53 2.09
CA THR A 211 2.12 18.54 0.84
C THR A 211 3.55 18.09 1.06
N VAL A 212 4.00 17.09 0.31
CA VAL A 212 5.39 16.64 0.24
C VAL A 212 5.92 16.94 -1.14
N THR A 213 6.93 17.81 -1.24
CA THR A 213 7.36 18.37 -2.54
C THR A 213 8.50 17.62 -3.20
N ASN A 214 9.30 16.83 -2.45
CA ASN A 214 10.34 15.98 -3.02
C ASN A 214 10.78 14.90 -2.03
N SER A 215 9.95 13.87 -1.86
CA SER A 215 10.31 12.71 -1.04
C SER A 215 11.41 11.89 -1.69
N THR A 216 12.57 11.80 -1.04
CA THR A 216 13.73 11.05 -1.54
C THR A 216 14.18 9.93 -0.62
N GLY A 217 13.70 9.90 0.62
CA GLY A 217 14.14 8.97 1.65
C GLY A 217 13.64 7.53 1.50
N SER A 218 14.45 6.58 2.00
CA SER A 218 13.98 5.26 2.43
C SER A 218 13.56 5.31 3.90
N GLY A 219 12.63 4.44 4.31
CA GLY A 219 12.17 4.39 5.70
C GLY A 219 11.43 5.66 6.15
N LEU A 220 10.72 6.32 5.22
CA LEU A 220 9.97 7.56 5.48
C LEU A 220 9.02 7.42 6.67
N PHE A 221 8.40 6.23 6.79
CA PHE A 221 7.45 5.88 7.84
C PHE A 221 7.93 4.63 8.55
N ASN A 222 8.67 4.80 9.65
CA ASN A 222 8.96 3.74 10.62
C ASN A 222 7.98 3.77 11.79
N GLY A 223 7.33 4.91 12.03
CA GLY A 223 6.24 5.09 12.97
C GLY A 223 4.91 5.47 12.29
N PRO A 224 3.83 5.61 13.08
CA PRO A 224 2.49 5.85 12.56
C PRO A 224 2.29 7.21 11.89
N VAL A 225 1.56 7.18 10.78
CA VAL A 225 0.94 8.31 10.12
C VAL A 225 -0.58 8.13 10.21
N ASN A 226 -1.26 9.03 10.90
CA ASN A 226 -2.70 8.94 11.12
C ASN A 226 -3.41 10.22 10.69
N PHE A 227 -4.04 10.20 9.52
CA PHE A 227 -4.75 11.35 8.93
C PHE A 227 -6.26 11.12 8.91
N THR A 228 -6.88 10.84 10.06
CA THR A 228 -8.34 10.62 10.14
C THR A 228 -9.15 11.87 9.84
N GLY A 229 -8.54 13.06 9.87
CA GLY A 229 -9.15 14.31 9.42
C GLY A 229 -9.46 14.34 7.92
N SER A 230 -9.05 13.31 7.17
CA SER A 230 -9.26 13.17 5.72
C SER A 230 -8.71 14.35 4.92
N PRO A 231 -7.42 14.70 5.11
CA PRO A 231 -6.79 15.79 4.39
C PRO A 231 -6.63 15.48 2.90
N THR A 232 -6.39 16.53 2.13
CA THR A 232 -5.81 16.39 0.79
C THR A 232 -4.30 16.23 0.93
N VAL A 233 -3.78 15.06 0.56
CA VAL A 233 -2.34 14.79 0.51
C VAL A 233 -1.83 15.04 -0.90
N ASN A 234 -0.87 15.95 -1.05
CA ASN A 234 -0.18 16.21 -2.30
C ASN A 234 1.22 15.62 -2.21
N TRP A 235 1.57 14.70 -3.11
CA TRP A 235 2.81 13.95 -3.01
C TRP A 235 3.62 14.02 -4.30
N SER A 236 4.88 14.43 -4.14
CA SER A 236 5.91 14.40 -5.15
C SER A 236 7.09 13.57 -4.64
N GLY A 237 7.58 12.65 -5.47
CA GLY A 237 8.74 11.81 -5.17
C GLY A 237 8.42 10.38 -4.74
N ASN A 238 9.48 9.62 -4.47
CA ASN A 238 9.39 8.19 -4.22
C ASN A 238 8.90 7.90 -2.80
N MET A 239 8.32 6.71 -2.61
CA MET A 239 7.93 6.20 -1.30
C MET A 239 8.53 4.81 -1.11
N ASN A 240 9.37 4.65 -0.10
CA ASN A 240 10.11 3.42 0.07
C ASN A 240 10.10 2.95 1.51
N THR A 241 9.12 2.13 1.88
CA THR A 241 8.83 1.78 3.28
C THR A 241 7.91 0.56 3.41
N ASP A 242 7.86 -0.03 4.61
CA ASP A 242 6.86 -1.03 5.00
C ASP A 242 5.61 -0.34 5.57
N LEU A 243 4.51 -0.38 4.83
CA LEU A 243 3.28 0.35 5.18
C LEU A 243 2.34 -0.44 6.10
N ARG A 244 2.64 -1.70 6.46
CA ARG A 244 1.68 -2.59 7.12
C ARG A 244 1.20 -2.14 8.50
N ASN A 245 1.99 -1.37 9.25
CA ASN A 245 1.75 -1.19 10.68
C ASN A 245 1.37 0.22 11.11
N SER A 246 1.14 1.16 10.19
CA SER A 246 1.24 2.55 10.62
C SER A 246 0.69 3.64 9.72
N VAL A 247 0.37 3.40 8.44
CA VAL A 247 -0.01 4.52 7.55
C VAL A 247 -1.50 4.48 7.21
N ASN A 248 -2.23 5.49 7.70
CA ASN A 248 -3.63 5.74 7.36
C ASN A 248 -3.76 7.18 6.86
N PHE A 249 -3.92 7.36 5.54
CA PHE A 249 -4.20 8.68 4.96
C PHE A 249 -5.69 9.08 5.00
N GLY A 250 -6.52 8.36 5.77
CA GLY A 250 -7.93 8.67 5.97
C GLY A 250 -8.79 8.34 4.74
N THR A 251 -9.86 9.14 4.54
CA THR A 251 -10.75 9.04 3.37
C THR A 251 -10.65 10.27 2.44
N GLY A 252 -9.62 11.10 2.64
CA GLY A 252 -9.37 12.27 1.81
C GLY A 252 -8.84 11.91 0.41
N THR A 253 -8.29 12.90 -0.28
CA THR A 253 -7.69 12.70 -1.61
C THR A 253 -6.16 12.62 -1.50
N PHE A 254 -5.55 11.67 -2.20
CA PHE A 254 -4.11 11.53 -2.33
C PHE A 254 -3.68 11.81 -3.77
N ASN A 255 -3.16 13.00 -4.03
CA ASN A 255 -2.71 13.46 -5.34
C ASN A 255 -1.24 13.09 -5.57
N LEU A 256 -0.94 12.36 -6.64
CA LEU A 256 0.43 12.17 -7.11
C LEU A 256 0.77 13.18 -8.19
N LEU A 257 1.74 14.03 -7.90
CA LEU A 257 2.08 15.19 -8.72
C LEU A 257 3.30 14.96 -9.62
N THR A 258 4.13 13.96 -9.32
CA THR A 258 5.32 13.62 -10.11
C THR A 258 5.43 12.12 -10.32
N ASN A 259 6.20 11.73 -11.34
CA ASN A 259 6.60 10.34 -11.52
C ASN A 259 7.22 9.80 -10.23
N SER A 260 6.75 8.64 -9.80
CA SER A 260 7.09 8.09 -8.50
C SER A 260 7.19 6.57 -8.58
N THR A 261 8.19 6.01 -7.92
CA THR A 261 8.32 4.57 -7.67
C THR A 261 8.10 4.31 -6.20
N TRP A 262 7.11 3.48 -5.90
CA TRP A 262 6.74 3.09 -4.55
C TRP A 262 7.11 1.64 -4.34
N THR A 263 8.00 1.38 -3.38
CA THR A 263 8.50 0.02 -3.10
C THR A 263 8.08 -0.43 -1.72
N PHE A 264 7.41 -1.59 -1.66
CA PHE A 264 6.92 -2.18 -0.41
C PHE A 264 7.71 -3.45 -0.07
N TYR A 265 8.53 -3.39 0.98
CA TYR A 265 9.53 -4.42 1.31
C TYR A 265 9.04 -5.63 2.09
N SER A 266 7.74 -5.71 2.36
CA SER A 266 7.22 -6.67 3.31
C SER A 266 7.32 -8.12 2.82
N SER A 267 7.87 -9.01 3.66
CA SER A 267 7.95 -10.46 3.44
C SER A 267 6.70 -11.24 3.87
N GLY A 268 5.65 -10.56 4.34
CA GLY A 268 4.41 -11.20 4.79
C GLY A 268 3.30 -11.19 3.73
N ASN A 269 2.38 -12.14 3.84
CA ASN A 269 1.22 -12.27 2.94
C ASN A 269 0.15 -11.17 3.13
N SER A 270 0.32 -10.27 4.10
CA SER A 270 -0.62 -9.17 4.34
C SER A 270 -0.35 -8.01 3.38
N PRO A 271 -1.37 -7.55 2.63
CA PRO A 271 -1.23 -6.35 1.80
C PRO A 271 -0.84 -5.12 2.62
N ALA A 272 0.00 -4.26 2.03
CA ALA A 272 0.22 -2.90 2.47
C ALA A 272 -1.07 -2.09 2.23
N SER A 273 -1.78 -1.75 3.30
CA SER A 273 -2.95 -0.86 3.25
C SER A 273 -2.52 0.57 3.57
N ILE A 274 -3.02 1.54 2.79
CA ILE A 274 -2.74 2.97 2.97
C ILE A 274 -3.97 3.74 3.51
N GLY A 275 -5.01 3.01 3.90
CA GLY A 275 -6.32 3.55 4.25
C GLY A 275 -7.30 3.52 3.08
N ALA A 276 -8.35 4.33 3.18
CA ALA A 276 -9.47 4.37 2.22
C ALA A 276 -9.51 5.70 1.44
N CYS A 277 -8.35 6.34 1.26
CA CYS A 277 -8.25 7.59 0.52
C CYS A 277 -8.33 7.37 -1.00
N ASN A 278 -8.84 8.39 -1.69
CA ASN A 278 -8.97 8.41 -3.14
C ASN A 278 -7.66 8.86 -3.76
N PHE A 279 -6.98 7.98 -4.48
CA PHE A 279 -5.77 8.28 -5.23
C PHE A 279 -6.10 8.91 -6.57
N VAL A 280 -5.43 10.02 -6.87
CA VAL A 280 -5.50 10.74 -8.13
C VAL A 280 -4.09 10.90 -8.68
N ILE A 281 -3.79 10.25 -9.80
CA ILE A 281 -2.52 10.37 -10.52
C ILE A 281 -2.65 11.53 -11.50
N ALA A 282 -1.77 12.54 -11.40
CA ALA A 282 -1.84 13.72 -12.26
C ALA A 282 -1.63 13.38 -13.76
N SER A 283 -1.96 14.34 -14.63
CA SER A 283 -1.72 14.25 -16.07
C SER A 283 -0.23 14.06 -16.36
N GLY A 284 0.10 13.14 -17.25
CA GLY A 284 1.48 12.79 -17.64
C GLY A 284 2.30 12.09 -16.56
N VAL A 285 1.70 11.74 -15.41
CA VAL A 285 2.40 11.12 -14.29
C VAL A 285 2.24 9.60 -14.31
N THR A 286 3.34 8.90 -14.02
CA THR A 286 3.39 7.45 -13.80
C THR A 286 3.69 7.13 -12.33
N LEU A 287 2.81 6.38 -11.69
CA LEU A 287 3.08 5.68 -10.44
C LEU A 287 3.52 4.25 -10.73
N THR A 288 4.73 3.87 -10.32
CA THR A 288 5.18 2.47 -10.37
C THR A 288 5.15 1.84 -8.99
N LEU A 289 4.42 0.75 -8.83
CA LEU A 289 4.38 -0.05 -7.60
C LEU A 289 5.30 -1.24 -7.73
N ASN A 290 6.22 -1.38 -6.78
CA ASN A 290 7.21 -2.43 -6.73
C ASN A 290 7.31 -3.04 -5.32
N GLY A 291 8.10 -4.11 -5.19
CA GLY A 291 8.37 -4.79 -3.93
C GLY A 291 7.70 -6.15 -3.83
N LEU A 292 7.71 -6.72 -2.63
CA LEU A 292 7.20 -8.07 -2.37
C LEU A 292 5.76 -8.08 -1.87
N ALA A 293 5.32 -6.99 -1.26
CA ALA A 293 3.99 -6.89 -0.66
C ALA A 293 2.94 -6.40 -1.66
N ALA A 294 1.73 -6.96 -1.55
CA ALA A 294 0.59 -6.47 -2.29
C ALA A 294 0.22 -5.06 -1.87
N TRP A 295 -0.15 -4.17 -2.80
CA TRP A 295 -0.82 -2.91 -2.41
C TRP A 295 -2.33 -3.13 -2.30
N LEU A 296 -2.91 -2.78 -1.16
CA LEU A 296 -4.35 -2.71 -0.96
C LEU A 296 -4.79 -1.26 -0.88
N ASN A 297 -5.71 -0.87 -1.75
CA ASN A 297 -6.39 0.41 -1.68
C ASN A 297 -7.89 0.21 -1.52
N ASN A 298 -8.46 0.75 -0.45
CA ASN A 298 -9.90 0.69 -0.18
C ASN A 298 -10.66 1.91 -0.75
N GLY A 299 -9.96 2.96 -1.18
CA GLY A 299 -10.53 4.11 -1.88
C GLY A 299 -10.47 3.96 -3.40
N THR A 300 -10.78 5.00 -4.17
CA THR A 300 -10.62 4.92 -5.64
C THR A 300 -9.15 5.10 -6.02
N VAL A 301 -8.69 4.48 -7.11
CA VAL A 301 -7.42 4.84 -7.73
C VAL A 301 -7.68 5.22 -9.18
N ASN A 302 -7.48 6.49 -9.53
CA ASN A 302 -7.78 7.03 -10.85
C ASN A 302 -6.68 7.97 -11.33
N GLY A 303 -6.61 8.16 -12.63
CA GLY A 303 -5.86 9.22 -13.28
C GLY A 303 -6.69 10.49 -13.46
N VAL A 304 -6.04 11.62 -13.68
CA VAL A 304 -6.73 12.84 -14.13
C VAL A 304 -7.22 12.67 -15.58
N ASP A 305 -6.45 11.96 -16.41
CA ASP A 305 -6.77 11.72 -17.82
C ASP A 305 -6.09 10.43 -18.34
N GLY A 306 -6.21 10.16 -19.65
CA GLY A 306 -5.63 9.00 -20.32
C GLY A 306 -4.09 8.92 -20.36
N THR A 307 -3.39 9.96 -19.88
CA THR A 307 -1.92 10.00 -19.79
C THR A 307 -1.40 9.69 -18.39
N SER A 308 -2.30 9.60 -17.40
CA SER A 308 -2.00 9.15 -16.05
C SER A 308 -1.86 7.62 -16.02
N VAL A 309 -0.74 7.12 -15.50
CA VAL A 309 -0.40 5.68 -15.56
C VAL A 309 -0.20 5.12 -14.16
N LEU A 310 -0.89 4.01 -13.87
CA LEU A 310 -0.56 3.12 -12.76
C LEU A 310 0.14 1.87 -13.30
N ASN A 311 1.43 1.73 -13.01
CA ASN A 311 2.22 0.58 -13.38
C ASN A 311 2.45 -0.34 -12.18
N VAL A 312 1.93 -1.55 -12.25
CA VAL A 312 1.98 -2.53 -11.17
C VAL A 312 2.99 -3.62 -11.54
N SER A 313 4.20 -3.54 -10.97
CA SER A 313 5.23 -4.59 -11.10
C SER A 313 5.24 -5.59 -9.96
N THR A 314 4.40 -5.36 -8.95
CA THR A 314 4.19 -6.24 -7.80
C THR A 314 2.76 -6.78 -7.79
N SER A 315 2.37 -7.29 -6.64
CA SER A 315 1.07 -7.83 -6.27
C SER A 315 0.08 -6.68 -5.97
N TYR A 316 -1.20 -6.79 -6.34
CA TYR A 316 -2.20 -5.71 -6.17
C TYR A 316 -3.55 -6.25 -5.71
N CYS A 317 -4.18 -5.59 -4.74
CA CYS A 317 -5.46 -5.98 -4.16
C CYS A 317 -6.51 -4.89 -4.40
N PHE A 318 -7.59 -5.25 -5.10
CA PHE A 318 -8.78 -4.43 -5.25
C PHE A 318 -9.57 -4.44 -3.93
N GLY A 319 -9.58 -3.30 -3.24
CA GLY A 319 -10.26 -3.13 -1.96
C GLY A 319 -11.67 -2.56 -2.04
N ASN A 320 -12.17 -2.21 -3.24
CA ASN A 320 -13.54 -1.70 -3.41
C ASN A 320 -14.15 -1.97 -4.80
N SER A 321 -15.39 -1.51 -4.98
CA SER A 321 -16.21 -1.72 -6.18
C SER A 321 -15.85 -0.88 -7.40
N ASN A 322 -14.99 0.11 -7.25
CA ASN A 322 -14.65 1.00 -8.34
C ASN A 322 -13.61 0.33 -9.27
N ALA A 323 -13.74 0.57 -10.58
CA ALA A 323 -12.72 0.16 -11.51
C ALA A 323 -11.42 0.93 -11.23
N VAL A 324 -10.29 0.23 -11.15
CA VAL A 324 -8.98 0.86 -11.06
C VAL A 324 -8.67 1.57 -12.36
N MET A 325 -8.17 2.81 -12.27
CA MET A 325 -7.86 3.68 -13.41
C MET A 325 -9.04 3.78 -14.39
N ALA A 326 -10.26 4.02 -13.88
CA ALA A 326 -11.42 4.30 -14.74
C ALA A 326 -11.14 5.49 -15.69
N THR A 327 -10.35 6.44 -15.21
CA THR A 327 -9.63 7.43 -16.00
C THR A 327 -8.13 7.11 -15.95
N GLY A 328 -7.46 7.02 -17.09
CA GLY A 328 -6.03 6.70 -17.19
C GLY A 328 -5.72 5.26 -17.62
N VAL A 329 -4.48 4.83 -17.40
CA VAL A 329 -3.94 3.56 -17.88
C VAL A 329 -3.52 2.68 -16.70
N PHE A 330 -4.10 1.48 -16.63
CA PHE A 330 -3.66 0.44 -15.70
C PHE A 330 -2.74 -0.55 -16.43
N ASN A 331 -1.45 -0.53 -16.09
CA ASN A 331 -0.46 -1.46 -16.59
C ASN A 331 -0.11 -2.50 -15.53
N TYR A 332 -0.17 -3.77 -15.88
CA TYR A 332 0.18 -4.87 -14.99
C TYR A 332 1.30 -5.72 -15.59
N ASN A 333 2.39 -5.92 -14.85
CA ASN A 333 3.49 -6.76 -15.31
C ASN A 333 3.12 -8.25 -15.19
N PHE A 334 2.76 -8.83 -16.32
CA PHE A 334 2.34 -10.23 -16.47
C PHE A 334 3.47 -11.27 -16.34
N SER A 335 4.74 -10.85 -16.36
CA SER A 335 5.89 -11.76 -16.49
C SER A 335 6.48 -12.27 -15.16
N GLY A 336 5.97 -11.79 -14.02
CA GLY A 336 6.53 -12.07 -12.69
C GLY A 336 5.78 -13.11 -11.87
N THR A 337 5.93 -13.04 -10.55
CA THR A 337 5.20 -13.84 -9.55
C THR A 337 4.02 -13.09 -8.93
N SER A 338 3.65 -11.95 -9.53
CA SER A 338 2.63 -11.03 -9.04
C SER A 338 1.25 -11.68 -9.03
N THR A 339 0.43 -11.32 -8.04
CA THR A 339 -0.95 -11.77 -7.92
C THR A 339 -1.88 -10.57 -7.86
N ILE A 340 -2.99 -10.67 -8.59
CA ILE A 340 -4.15 -9.81 -8.38
C ILE A 340 -5.07 -10.47 -7.36
N TRP A 341 -5.41 -9.77 -6.29
CA TRP A 341 -6.49 -10.16 -5.39
C TRP A 341 -7.70 -9.26 -5.60
N ALA A 342 -8.88 -9.87 -5.67
CA ALA A 342 -10.15 -9.18 -5.59
C ALA A 342 -10.87 -9.63 -4.32
N SER A 343 -11.31 -8.67 -3.52
CA SER A 343 -12.12 -8.93 -2.34
C SER A 343 -13.33 -7.99 -2.31
N GLY A 344 -14.48 -8.51 -1.88
CA GLY A 344 -15.74 -7.78 -1.97
C GLY A 344 -16.28 -7.69 -3.40
N THR A 345 -17.19 -6.74 -3.65
CA THR A 345 -17.69 -6.48 -5.01
C THR A 345 -16.69 -5.58 -5.71
N THR A 346 -16.10 -6.00 -6.83
CA THR A 346 -15.02 -5.28 -7.53
C THR A 346 -15.12 -5.41 -9.05
N SER A 347 -14.52 -4.48 -9.77
CA SER A 347 -14.38 -4.54 -11.23
C SER A 347 -12.92 -4.73 -11.62
N ILE A 348 -12.62 -5.74 -12.44
CA ILE A 348 -11.27 -6.10 -12.86
C ILE A 348 -11.06 -5.70 -14.33
N PRO A 349 -10.03 -4.89 -14.65
CA PRO A 349 -9.70 -4.54 -16.04
C PRO A 349 -9.48 -5.76 -16.94
N GLY A 350 -9.76 -5.64 -18.24
CA GLY A 350 -9.48 -6.70 -19.21
C GLY A 350 -8.00 -6.74 -19.58
N LEU A 351 -7.19 -7.53 -18.87
CA LEU A 351 -5.76 -7.67 -19.10
C LEU A 351 -5.30 -9.13 -18.96
N SER A 352 -4.01 -9.35 -19.18
CA SER A 352 -3.36 -10.61 -18.84
C SER A 352 -2.77 -10.54 -17.44
N TYR A 353 -3.07 -11.52 -16.59
CA TYR A 353 -2.61 -11.64 -15.20
C TYR A 353 -1.76 -12.89 -14.98
N TYR A 354 -0.70 -12.80 -14.17
CA TYR A 354 0.06 -14.00 -13.82
C TYR A 354 -0.77 -14.92 -12.93
N ASN A 355 -1.13 -14.46 -11.73
CA ASN A 355 -2.14 -15.09 -10.89
C ASN A 355 -3.35 -14.16 -10.70
N LEU A 356 -4.54 -14.74 -10.63
CA LEU A 356 -5.77 -14.04 -10.27
C LEU A 356 -6.46 -14.78 -9.11
N ASN A 357 -6.73 -14.08 -8.01
CA ASN A 357 -7.36 -14.64 -6.82
C ASN A 357 -8.61 -13.85 -6.43
N ILE A 358 -9.77 -14.48 -6.55
CA ILE A 358 -11.05 -13.93 -6.11
C ILE A 358 -11.31 -14.44 -4.69
N TYR A 359 -10.94 -13.65 -3.68
CA TYR A 359 -10.95 -14.08 -2.29
C TYR A 359 -12.36 -14.13 -1.70
N SER A 360 -13.19 -13.12 -2.00
CA SER A 360 -14.57 -13.01 -1.50
C SER A 360 -15.38 -12.05 -2.37
N GLY A 361 -16.70 -12.00 -2.17
CA GLY A 361 -17.60 -11.09 -2.89
C GLY A 361 -17.72 -11.42 -4.39
N THR A 362 -18.00 -10.42 -5.22
CA THR A 362 -18.21 -10.59 -6.67
C THR A 362 -17.22 -9.73 -7.46
N ALA A 363 -16.31 -10.37 -8.18
CA ALA A 363 -15.42 -9.73 -9.11
C ALA A 363 -15.99 -9.81 -10.54
N THR A 364 -16.18 -8.68 -11.20
CA THR A 364 -16.68 -8.61 -12.58
C THR A 364 -15.57 -8.20 -13.54
N LEU A 365 -15.34 -8.96 -14.60
CA LEU A 365 -14.39 -8.59 -15.65
C LEU A 365 -14.93 -7.44 -16.51
N LEU A 366 -14.06 -6.51 -16.91
CA LEU A 366 -14.37 -5.40 -17.82
C LEU A 366 -13.81 -5.59 -19.24
N GLY A 367 -13.20 -6.74 -19.52
CA GLY A 367 -12.63 -7.04 -20.81
C GLY A 367 -12.08 -8.46 -20.90
N ASN A 368 -11.61 -8.83 -22.10
CA ASN A 368 -10.99 -10.12 -22.34
C ASN A 368 -9.79 -10.31 -21.39
N THR A 369 -9.71 -11.47 -20.75
CA THR A 369 -8.74 -11.71 -19.67
C THR A 369 -8.05 -13.05 -19.85
N THR A 370 -6.73 -13.08 -19.63
CA THR A 370 -5.94 -14.32 -19.60
C THR A 370 -5.19 -14.43 -18.28
N VAL A 371 -5.27 -15.59 -17.62
CA VAL A 371 -4.48 -15.92 -16.43
C VAL A 371 -3.40 -16.92 -16.83
N SER A 372 -2.11 -16.54 -16.82
CA SER A 372 -1.04 -17.43 -17.30
C SER A 372 -0.67 -18.54 -16.32
N ASN A 373 -0.87 -18.31 -15.04
CA ASN A 373 -0.57 -19.27 -14.01
C ASN A 373 -1.87 -19.67 -13.30
N ASN A 374 -2.04 -19.32 -12.03
CA ASN A 374 -3.15 -19.86 -11.24
C ASN A 374 -4.33 -18.88 -11.16
N LEU A 375 -5.52 -19.39 -11.45
CA LEU A 375 -6.80 -18.80 -11.06
C LEU A 375 -7.28 -19.47 -9.76
N THR A 376 -7.54 -18.69 -8.73
CA THR A 376 -8.19 -19.14 -7.49
C THR A 376 -9.50 -18.39 -7.31
N VAL A 377 -10.62 -19.10 -7.09
CA VAL A 377 -11.94 -18.49 -6.92
C VAL A 377 -12.58 -19.02 -5.64
N ASN A 378 -12.65 -18.19 -4.61
CA ASN A 378 -13.38 -18.45 -3.36
C ASN A 378 -14.65 -17.60 -3.24
N GLY A 379 -14.70 -16.45 -3.92
CA GLY A 379 -15.91 -15.65 -4.12
C GLY A 379 -16.62 -15.96 -5.44
N THR A 380 -17.21 -14.96 -6.08
CA THR A 380 -17.82 -15.06 -7.41
C THR A 380 -16.98 -14.33 -8.45
N LEU A 381 -16.61 -15.01 -9.53
CA LEU A 381 -16.03 -14.42 -10.73
C LEU A 381 -17.10 -14.33 -11.82
N GLN A 382 -17.49 -13.11 -12.21
CA GLN A 382 -18.41 -12.86 -13.31
C GLN A 382 -17.62 -12.49 -14.58
N LEU A 383 -17.69 -13.36 -15.59
CA LEU A 383 -16.99 -13.22 -16.86
C LEU A 383 -17.72 -12.31 -17.87
N ALA A 384 -19.01 -12.02 -17.63
CA ALA A 384 -19.86 -11.23 -18.53
C ALA A 384 -19.81 -11.74 -19.98
N SER A 385 -19.71 -10.85 -20.98
CA SER A 385 -19.60 -11.19 -22.41
C SER A 385 -18.16 -11.41 -22.89
N TYR A 386 -17.18 -11.41 -22.00
CA TYR A 386 -15.77 -11.40 -22.38
C TYR A 386 -15.19 -12.81 -22.55
N ASN A 387 -14.15 -12.90 -23.39
CA ASN A 387 -13.35 -14.10 -23.50
C ASN A 387 -12.48 -14.25 -22.26
N PHE A 388 -12.36 -15.49 -21.77
CA PHE A 388 -11.57 -15.80 -20.58
C PHE A 388 -10.67 -17.00 -20.86
N SER A 389 -9.42 -16.96 -20.38
CA SER A 389 -8.48 -18.05 -20.55
C SER A 389 -7.65 -18.26 -19.30
N VAL A 390 -7.50 -19.50 -18.86
CA VAL A 390 -6.56 -19.91 -17.80
C VAL A 390 -5.59 -20.92 -18.38
N ILE A 391 -4.31 -20.55 -18.43
CA ILE A 391 -3.26 -21.35 -19.08
C ILE A 391 -2.78 -22.50 -18.17
N ASN A 392 -2.76 -22.31 -16.84
CA ASN A 392 -2.33 -23.36 -15.91
C ASN A 392 -3.53 -23.92 -15.13
N ASN A 393 -3.64 -23.65 -13.83
CA ASN A 393 -4.66 -24.28 -12.98
C ASN A 393 -5.76 -23.31 -12.58
N THR A 394 -6.99 -23.82 -12.57
CA THR A 394 -8.15 -23.19 -11.93
C THR A 394 -8.52 -23.96 -10.67
N ASN A 395 -8.44 -23.30 -9.53
CA ASN A 395 -8.93 -23.80 -8.24
C ASN A 395 -10.21 -23.05 -7.87
N ASN A 396 -11.36 -23.67 -8.04
CA ASN A 396 -12.65 -23.04 -7.78
C ASN A 396 -13.32 -23.65 -6.54
N ALA A 397 -13.45 -22.87 -5.48
CA ALA A 397 -14.26 -23.17 -4.31
C ALA A 397 -15.51 -22.25 -4.20
N GLY A 398 -15.62 -21.24 -5.07
CA GLY A 398 -16.69 -20.26 -5.11
C GLY A 398 -17.61 -20.43 -6.32
N SER A 399 -17.83 -19.37 -7.09
CA SER A 399 -18.67 -19.41 -8.30
C SER A 399 -17.95 -18.77 -9.49
N ILE A 400 -17.93 -19.43 -10.63
CA ILE A 400 -17.53 -18.84 -11.91
C ILE A 400 -18.79 -18.73 -12.77
N LEU A 401 -19.18 -17.50 -13.09
CA LEU A 401 -20.41 -17.20 -13.81
C LEU A 401 -20.09 -16.58 -15.17
N LYS A 402 -20.94 -16.84 -16.16
CA LYS A 402 -20.87 -16.18 -17.46
C LYS A 402 -22.25 -15.86 -17.99
N SER A 403 -22.53 -14.57 -18.19
CA SER A 403 -23.85 -14.08 -18.64
C SER A 403 -23.93 -13.73 -20.13
N GLY A 404 -22.82 -13.57 -20.82
CA GLY A 404 -22.81 -13.31 -22.27
C GLY A 404 -22.08 -14.40 -23.06
N ALA A 405 -22.18 -14.33 -24.39
CA ALA A 405 -21.47 -15.21 -25.30
C ALA A 405 -19.94 -15.07 -25.20
N GLY A 406 -19.21 -15.78 -26.06
CA GLY A 406 -17.75 -15.76 -26.14
C GLY A 406 -17.13 -17.11 -25.77
N THR A 407 -15.83 -17.11 -25.50
CA THR A 407 -15.05 -18.33 -25.28
C THR A 407 -14.45 -18.36 -23.87
N VAL A 408 -14.55 -19.51 -23.20
CA VAL A 408 -13.86 -19.79 -21.94
C VAL A 408 -12.88 -20.93 -22.17
N ASN A 409 -11.59 -20.67 -21.97
CA ASN A 409 -10.54 -21.68 -22.08
C ASN A 409 -10.06 -22.06 -20.68
N PHE A 410 -10.15 -23.34 -20.34
CA PHE A 410 -9.52 -23.90 -19.16
C PHE A 410 -8.47 -24.92 -19.56
N ASN A 411 -7.28 -24.82 -18.96
CA ASN A 411 -6.32 -25.91 -19.01
C ASN A 411 -6.65 -26.97 -17.96
N ALA A 412 -6.22 -26.81 -16.70
CA ALA A 412 -6.63 -27.71 -15.62
C ALA A 412 -7.66 -27.05 -14.70
N VAL A 413 -8.67 -27.81 -14.25
CA VAL A 413 -9.71 -27.33 -13.32
C VAL A 413 -9.88 -28.31 -12.17
N VAL A 414 -9.83 -27.77 -10.95
CA VAL A 414 -10.29 -28.42 -9.73
C VAL A 414 -11.41 -27.56 -9.15
N SER A 415 -12.66 -28.05 -9.19
CA SER A 415 -13.84 -27.29 -8.76
C SER A 415 -14.58 -27.98 -7.62
N ASN A 416 -14.52 -27.39 -6.43
CA ASN A 416 -15.46 -27.65 -5.33
C ASN A 416 -16.66 -26.67 -5.35
N GLY A 417 -16.56 -25.61 -6.15
CA GLY A 417 -17.59 -24.58 -6.30
C GLY A 417 -18.46 -24.73 -7.55
N THR A 418 -19.28 -23.72 -7.80
CA THR A 418 -20.18 -23.59 -8.95
C THR A 418 -19.44 -23.09 -10.19
N ILE A 419 -19.73 -23.68 -11.35
CA ILE A 419 -19.36 -23.11 -12.64
C ILE A 419 -20.65 -23.09 -13.46
N ASP A 420 -21.25 -21.91 -13.62
CA ASP A 420 -22.54 -21.76 -14.30
C ASP A 420 -22.47 -20.74 -15.44
N PHE A 421 -22.52 -21.29 -16.66
CA PHE A 421 -22.51 -20.55 -17.91
C PHE A 421 -23.84 -20.64 -18.66
N SER A 422 -24.92 -21.09 -18.00
CA SER A 422 -26.25 -21.24 -18.60
C SER A 422 -26.85 -19.96 -19.18
N ALA A 423 -26.54 -18.82 -18.56
CA ALA A 423 -27.01 -17.53 -19.04
C ALA A 423 -26.29 -17.08 -20.32
N GLY A 424 -24.98 -17.29 -20.41
CA GLY A 424 -24.16 -16.80 -21.52
C GLY A 424 -23.99 -17.77 -22.69
N ASN A 425 -24.13 -19.07 -22.44
CA ASN A 425 -23.90 -20.14 -23.41
C ASN A 425 -22.57 -19.94 -24.19
N PRO A 426 -21.41 -19.90 -23.53
CA PRO A 426 -20.12 -19.76 -24.20
C PRO A 426 -19.70 -21.03 -24.94
N ILE A 427 -18.71 -20.88 -25.83
CA ILE A 427 -17.87 -22.02 -26.21
C ILE A 427 -16.89 -22.28 -25.06
N VAL A 428 -16.80 -23.51 -24.58
CA VAL A 428 -15.84 -23.90 -23.54
C VAL A 428 -14.78 -24.79 -24.14
N ASN A 429 -13.51 -24.42 -24.00
CA ASN A 429 -12.38 -25.20 -24.47
C ASN A 429 -11.64 -25.79 -23.27
N LEU A 430 -11.43 -27.10 -23.28
CA LEU A 430 -10.70 -27.82 -22.24
C LEU A 430 -9.41 -28.41 -22.83
N SER A 431 -8.26 -28.05 -22.25
CA SER A 431 -6.94 -28.53 -22.69
C SER A 431 -6.17 -29.32 -21.64
N GLY A 432 -6.75 -29.55 -20.46
CA GLY A 432 -6.17 -30.32 -19.37
C GLY A 432 -7.24 -30.95 -18.49
N ASN A 433 -6.81 -31.63 -17.44
CA ASN A 433 -7.70 -32.44 -16.60
C ASN A 433 -8.77 -31.58 -15.91
N PHE A 434 -9.97 -32.13 -15.82
CA PHE A 434 -11.09 -31.56 -15.10
C PHE A 434 -11.44 -32.46 -13.92
N SER A 435 -11.51 -31.91 -12.72
CA SER A 435 -11.99 -32.59 -11.52
C SER A 435 -12.97 -31.69 -10.80
N GLY A 436 -14.18 -32.14 -10.52
CA GLY A 436 -15.09 -31.29 -9.74
C GLY A 436 -16.33 -31.96 -9.15
N ASP A 437 -16.96 -31.22 -8.23
CA ASP A 437 -18.23 -31.60 -7.62
C ASP A 437 -19.37 -31.20 -8.53
N ILE A 438 -20.04 -32.18 -9.13
CA ILE A 438 -21.21 -31.91 -9.98
C ILE A 438 -22.39 -31.38 -9.16
N ARG A 439 -22.45 -31.65 -7.85
CA ARG A 439 -23.51 -31.15 -6.96
C ARG A 439 -23.39 -29.65 -6.73
N SER A 440 -22.19 -29.10 -6.87
CA SER A 440 -21.94 -27.67 -6.70
C SER A 440 -22.43 -26.83 -7.88
N GLY A 441 -23.07 -27.42 -8.89
CA GLY A 441 -23.66 -26.70 -10.02
C GLY A 441 -22.67 -26.50 -11.17
N LEU A 442 -22.30 -27.61 -11.82
CA LEU A 442 -21.52 -27.58 -13.04
C LEU A 442 -22.45 -27.48 -14.26
N ASN A 443 -22.43 -26.34 -14.94
CA ASN A 443 -23.24 -26.06 -16.12
C ASN A 443 -22.45 -25.21 -17.12
N PHE A 444 -22.02 -25.79 -18.26
CA PHE A 444 -21.29 -25.06 -19.30
C PHE A 444 -22.21 -24.37 -20.34
N GLY A 445 -23.53 -24.35 -20.13
CA GLY A 445 -24.51 -23.71 -21.01
C GLY A 445 -25.14 -24.65 -22.03
N SER A 446 -25.41 -24.16 -23.24
CA SER A 446 -25.99 -24.93 -24.36
C SER A 446 -25.11 -24.98 -25.61
N ASN A 447 -23.99 -24.26 -25.61
CA ASN A 447 -23.04 -24.25 -26.71
C ASN A 447 -22.02 -25.41 -26.58
N ALA A 448 -20.99 -25.42 -27.42
CA ALA A 448 -20.04 -26.52 -27.51
C ALA A 448 -19.00 -26.51 -26.37
N VAL A 449 -18.70 -27.69 -25.84
CA VAL A 449 -17.49 -28.00 -25.07
C VAL A 449 -16.51 -28.73 -25.98
N ASN A 450 -15.39 -28.07 -26.30
CA ASN A 450 -14.33 -28.65 -27.12
C ASN A 450 -13.25 -29.26 -26.25
N ILE A 451 -12.91 -30.53 -26.51
CA ILE A 451 -11.81 -31.25 -25.86
C ILE A 451 -10.59 -31.16 -26.79
N LEU A 452 -9.69 -30.21 -26.49
CA LEU A 452 -8.57 -29.86 -27.36
C LEU A 452 -7.31 -30.69 -27.08
N GLN A 453 -7.25 -31.37 -25.93
CA GLN A 453 -6.19 -32.29 -25.55
C GLN A 453 -6.79 -33.57 -24.98
N SER A 454 -5.97 -34.61 -24.80
CA SER A 454 -6.43 -35.78 -24.06
C SER A 454 -6.54 -35.43 -22.58
N ILE A 455 -7.73 -35.55 -22.02
CA ILE A 455 -8.02 -35.15 -20.64
C ILE A 455 -8.71 -36.27 -19.88
N THR A 456 -8.54 -36.24 -18.55
CA THR A 456 -9.39 -36.99 -17.62
C THR A 456 -10.42 -36.05 -17.02
N TRP A 457 -11.69 -36.46 -17.05
CA TRP A 457 -12.80 -35.79 -16.39
C TRP A 457 -13.24 -36.62 -15.19
N GLY A 458 -12.83 -36.18 -14.00
CA GLY A 458 -13.25 -36.74 -12.73
C GLY A 458 -14.46 -36.02 -12.17
N THR A 459 -15.51 -36.76 -11.84
CA THR A 459 -16.62 -36.24 -11.02
C THR A 459 -16.64 -36.93 -9.65
N TRP A 460 -16.90 -36.15 -8.61
CA TRP A 460 -17.27 -36.68 -7.28
C TRP A 460 -18.67 -36.21 -6.91
N GLY A 461 -19.39 -37.06 -6.20
CA GLY A 461 -20.73 -36.78 -5.69
C GLY A 461 -21.32 -38.02 -5.04
N SER A 462 -21.97 -37.84 -3.89
CA SER A 462 -22.87 -38.83 -3.30
C SER A 462 -24.32 -38.44 -3.59
N GLY A 463 -25.11 -39.37 -4.11
CA GLY A 463 -26.53 -39.17 -4.44
C GLY A 463 -26.79 -39.02 -5.94
N ASN A 464 -28.02 -39.39 -6.35
CA ASN A 464 -28.53 -39.29 -7.71
C ASN A 464 -28.76 -37.84 -8.14
N VAL A 465 -27.70 -37.05 -8.25
CA VAL A 465 -27.77 -35.68 -8.78
C VAL A 465 -27.13 -35.68 -10.16
N THR A 466 -27.94 -36.00 -11.17
CA THR A 466 -27.62 -35.71 -12.56
C THR A 466 -28.05 -34.27 -12.83
N VAL A 467 -27.08 -33.35 -12.97
CA VAL A 467 -27.36 -31.99 -13.43
C VAL A 467 -27.50 -32.04 -14.96
N PRO A 468 -28.68 -31.76 -15.53
CA PRO A 468 -28.85 -31.79 -16.96
C PRO A 468 -28.04 -30.68 -17.62
N THR A 469 -27.11 -31.02 -18.50
CA THR A 469 -26.43 -30.04 -19.34
C THR A 469 -26.84 -30.23 -20.79
N ALA A 470 -27.38 -29.19 -21.44
CA ALA A 470 -27.80 -29.25 -22.84
C ALA A 470 -26.61 -29.07 -23.79
N ILE A 471 -25.53 -29.81 -23.57
CA ILE A 471 -24.20 -29.44 -24.04
C ILE A 471 -23.67 -30.42 -25.07
N SER A 472 -23.26 -29.89 -26.21
CA SER A 472 -22.57 -30.68 -27.21
C SER A 472 -21.07 -30.76 -26.90
N TYR A 473 -20.53 -31.96 -26.86
CA TYR A 473 -19.10 -32.21 -26.68
C TYR A 473 -18.46 -32.56 -28.02
N LEU A 474 -17.36 -31.88 -28.35
CA LEU A 474 -16.58 -32.14 -29.56
C LEU A 474 -15.13 -32.51 -29.18
N ILE A 475 -14.74 -33.75 -29.47
CA ILE A 475 -13.41 -34.27 -29.15
C ILE A 475 -12.50 -34.07 -30.36
N ALA A 476 -11.37 -33.37 -30.17
CA ALA A 476 -10.44 -33.09 -31.26
C ALA A 476 -9.75 -34.35 -31.81
N SER A 477 -9.26 -34.23 -33.05
CA SER A 477 -8.50 -35.28 -33.74
C SER A 477 -7.34 -35.82 -32.87
N GLY A 478 -7.26 -37.13 -32.77
CA GLY A 478 -6.25 -37.87 -32.00
C GLY A 478 -6.33 -37.67 -30.49
N LYS A 479 -7.41 -37.09 -29.96
CA LYS A 479 -7.57 -36.84 -28.51
C LYS A 479 -8.53 -37.82 -27.87
N THR A 480 -8.38 -37.96 -26.55
CA THR A 480 -9.19 -38.83 -25.71
C THR A 480 -9.84 -38.06 -24.57
N LEU A 481 -11.17 -38.14 -24.47
CA LEU A 481 -11.90 -37.77 -23.26
C LEU A 481 -12.08 -39.03 -22.41
N THR A 482 -11.35 -39.13 -21.30
CA THR A 482 -11.54 -40.21 -20.32
C THR A 482 -12.45 -39.74 -19.20
N VAL A 483 -13.59 -40.39 -19.02
CA VAL A 483 -14.54 -40.06 -17.95
C VAL A 483 -14.34 -41.03 -16.80
N ILE A 484 -14.06 -40.52 -15.60
CA ILE A 484 -13.89 -41.32 -14.39
C ILE A 484 -14.80 -40.82 -13.29
N ASN A 485 -15.21 -41.74 -12.42
CA ASN A 485 -16.02 -41.42 -11.25
C ASN A 485 -15.30 -41.82 -9.96
N GLN A 486 -15.43 -40.98 -8.94
CA GLN A 486 -14.89 -41.24 -7.61
C GLN A 486 -16.00 -41.67 -6.61
N GLY A 487 -17.15 -42.19 -7.10
CA GLY A 487 -18.27 -42.58 -6.26
C GLY A 487 -19.42 -43.28 -7.01
N VAL A 488 -20.41 -43.75 -6.25
CA VAL A 488 -21.59 -44.45 -6.78
C VAL A 488 -22.55 -43.41 -7.39
N GLN A 489 -22.67 -43.38 -8.72
CA GLN A 489 -23.67 -42.64 -9.54
C GLN A 489 -23.46 -41.13 -9.83
N ALA A 490 -22.34 -40.50 -9.48
CA ALA A 490 -22.02 -39.16 -9.98
C ALA A 490 -21.42 -39.27 -11.39
N GLY A 491 -21.93 -38.58 -12.41
CA GLY A 491 -21.46 -38.75 -13.78
C GLY A 491 -21.82 -37.60 -14.71
N ILE A 492 -21.38 -37.68 -15.97
CA ILE A 492 -21.74 -36.69 -16.99
C ILE A 492 -23.17 -36.98 -17.47
N TYR A 493 -24.06 -36.00 -17.35
CA TYR A 493 -25.35 -36.00 -18.02
C TYR A 493 -25.34 -34.98 -19.14
N THR A 494 -25.66 -35.39 -20.35
CA THR A 494 -25.86 -34.46 -21.46
C THR A 494 -27.10 -34.76 -22.29
N THR A 495 -27.79 -33.70 -22.73
CA THR A 495 -28.79 -33.78 -23.81
C THR A 495 -28.29 -33.27 -25.15
N GLY A 496 -27.04 -32.77 -25.23
CA GLY A 496 -26.38 -32.43 -26.48
C GLY A 496 -25.71 -33.63 -27.13
N THR A 497 -25.07 -33.43 -28.28
CA THR A 497 -24.34 -34.51 -28.98
C THR A 497 -22.95 -34.70 -28.37
N ILE A 498 -22.45 -35.93 -28.26
CA ILE A 498 -21.02 -36.16 -27.99
C ILE A 498 -20.41 -36.78 -29.23
N ASN A 499 -19.46 -36.10 -29.87
CA ASN A 499 -18.83 -36.56 -31.11
C ASN A 499 -17.33 -36.24 -31.16
N GLY A 500 -16.61 -36.97 -32.00
CA GLY A 500 -15.28 -36.65 -32.45
C GLY A 500 -15.27 -35.75 -33.69
N VAL A 501 -14.16 -35.04 -33.88
CA VAL A 501 -13.88 -34.32 -35.14
C VAL A 501 -13.63 -35.33 -36.28
N ASP A 502 -13.05 -36.48 -35.97
CA ASP A 502 -12.75 -37.57 -36.90
C ASP A 502 -12.73 -38.95 -36.22
N SER A 503 -12.40 -40.01 -36.97
CA SER A 503 -12.34 -41.40 -36.50
C SER A 503 -11.23 -41.69 -35.48
N THR A 504 -10.31 -40.75 -35.24
CA THR A 504 -9.21 -40.88 -34.27
C THR A 504 -9.56 -40.28 -32.90
N SER A 505 -10.70 -39.59 -32.80
CA SER A 505 -11.22 -39.02 -31.56
C SER A 505 -11.85 -40.11 -30.69
N ILE A 506 -11.55 -40.11 -29.38
CA ILE A 506 -11.94 -41.20 -28.48
C ILE A 506 -12.70 -40.67 -27.26
N LEU A 507 -13.85 -41.27 -26.97
CA LEU A 507 -14.53 -41.19 -25.68
C LEU A 507 -14.30 -42.50 -24.92
N ASP A 508 -13.53 -42.44 -23.83
CA ASP A 508 -13.24 -43.58 -22.96
C ASP A 508 -14.02 -43.43 -21.65
N ASN A 509 -15.24 -43.96 -21.61
CA ASN A 509 -16.08 -43.91 -20.43
C ASN A 509 -15.69 -45.02 -19.46
N ARG A 510 -15.07 -44.63 -18.33
CA ARG A 510 -14.71 -45.49 -17.19
C ARG A 510 -15.56 -45.22 -15.94
N GLY A 511 -16.68 -44.54 -16.12
CA GLY A 511 -17.60 -44.17 -15.05
C GLY A 511 -19.06 -44.24 -15.48
N TYR A 512 -19.85 -43.36 -14.89
CA TYR A 512 -21.27 -43.18 -15.13
C TYR A 512 -21.45 -42.02 -16.09
N MET A 513 -22.17 -42.25 -17.17
CA MET A 513 -22.59 -41.23 -18.12
C MET A 513 -24.03 -41.49 -18.51
N THR A 514 -24.84 -40.43 -18.53
CA THR A 514 -26.19 -40.45 -19.09
C THR A 514 -26.20 -39.58 -20.35
N TYR A 515 -26.49 -40.21 -21.47
CA TYR A 515 -26.54 -39.58 -22.77
C TYR A 515 -27.99 -39.56 -23.27
N ASN A 516 -28.58 -38.37 -23.26
CA ASN A 516 -30.00 -38.16 -23.51
C ASN A 516 -30.23 -37.35 -24.79
N ASN A 517 -29.78 -37.87 -25.92
CA ASN A 517 -29.92 -37.26 -27.24
C ASN A 517 -30.46 -38.29 -28.24
N ALA A 518 -31.20 -37.84 -29.26
CA ALA A 518 -31.76 -38.71 -30.29
C ALA A 518 -30.69 -39.26 -31.26
N THR A 519 -29.56 -38.57 -31.40
CA THR A 519 -28.42 -38.96 -32.24
C THR A 519 -27.53 -39.94 -31.48
N ALA A 520 -27.01 -40.99 -32.12
CA ALA A 520 -26.04 -41.88 -31.49
C ALA A 520 -24.81 -41.10 -30.98
N ALA A 521 -24.25 -41.49 -29.83
CA ALA A 521 -22.99 -40.92 -29.35
C ALA A 521 -21.82 -41.39 -30.24
N MET A 522 -20.84 -40.52 -30.44
CA MET A 522 -19.63 -40.79 -31.21
C MET A 522 -19.92 -41.29 -32.64
N THR A 523 -20.86 -40.67 -33.36
CA THR A 523 -21.10 -40.95 -34.80
C THR A 523 -19.81 -40.79 -35.61
N THR A 524 -18.96 -39.87 -35.16
CA THR A 524 -17.60 -39.70 -35.63
C THR A 524 -16.67 -39.95 -34.44
N GLY A 525 -15.74 -40.91 -34.57
CA GLY A 525 -14.81 -41.30 -33.51
C GLY A 525 -15.08 -42.69 -32.94
N LYS A 526 -14.61 -42.95 -31.71
CA LYS A 526 -14.75 -44.24 -31.01
C LYS A 526 -15.25 -44.05 -29.59
N LEU A 527 -16.21 -44.88 -29.18
CA LEU A 527 -16.68 -45.00 -27.79
C LEU A 527 -16.12 -46.29 -27.18
N TYR A 528 -15.46 -46.18 -26.02
CA TYR A 528 -15.06 -47.31 -25.19
C TYR A 528 -15.81 -47.31 -23.86
N CYS A 529 -16.38 -48.45 -23.50
CA CYS A 529 -16.93 -48.75 -22.17
C CYS A 529 -16.34 -50.08 -21.68
N ASN A 530 -15.10 -50.06 -21.19
CA ASN A 530 -14.24 -51.24 -21.07
C ASN A 530 -14.07 -51.78 -19.63
N GLN A 531 -14.84 -51.33 -18.65
CA GLN A 531 -14.80 -51.85 -17.27
C GLN A 531 -16.20 -52.18 -16.74
N ALA A 532 -16.29 -53.18 -15.86
CA ALA A 532 -17.55 -53.70 -15.30
C ALA A 532 -18.35 -52.69 -14.45
N ALA A 533 -17.74 -51.56 -14.06
CA ALA A 533 -18.40 -50.47 -13.33
C ALA A 533 -18.87 -49.32 -14.25
N ASN A 534 -18.67 -49.44 -15.57
CA ASN A 534 -18.97 -48.38 -16.51
C ASN A 534 -20.45 -48.43 -16.89
N THR A 535 -21.21 -47.41 -16.53
CA THR A 535 -22.60 -47.30 -16.95
C THR A 535 -22.72 -46.20 -17.98
N PHE A 536 -23.04 -46.55 -19.23
CA PHE A 536 -23.41 -45.58 -20.26
C PHE A 536 -24.90 -45.74 -20.55
N ILE A 537 -25.72 -44.82 -20.02
CA ILE A 537 -27.19 -44.90 -20.12
C ILE A 537 -27.67 -44.04 -21.28
N TYR A 538 -28.38 -44.66 -22.22
CA TYR A 538 -29.13 -43.95 -23.27
C TYR A 538 -30.51 -43.56 -22.73
N GLY A 539 -30.77 -42.25 -22.60
CA GLY A 539 -32.01 -41.73 -22.00
C GLY A 539 -33.21 -41.61 -22.94
N LEU A 540 -32.96 -41.56 -24.25
CA LEU A 540 -33.98 -41.50 -25.31
C LEU A 540 -33.75 -42.64 -26.30
N ALA A 541 -34.80 -43.03 -27.03
CA ALA A 541 -34.82 -44.15 -27.99
C ALA A 541 -33.93 -43.95 -29.26
N GLY A 542 -32.83 -43.21 -29.14
CA GLY A 542 -31.77 -43.16 -30.14
C GLY A 542 -31.12 -44.53 -30.27
N ASN A 543 -31.06 -45.02 -31.50
CA ASN A 543 -30.68 -46.39 -31.87
C ASN A 543 -29.44 -46.91 -31.08
N PRO A 544 -29.56 -47.96 -30.25
CA PRO A 544 -28.48 -48.49 -29.39
C PRO A 544 -27.44 -49.30 -30.18
N GLY A 545 -26.98 -48.79 -31.33
CA GLY A 545 -26.01 -49.46 -32.21
C GLY A 545 -24.67 -49.79 -31.54
N HIS A 546 -24.43 -49.27 -30.33
CA HIS A 546 -23.31 -49.59 -29.47
C HIS A 546 -23.81 -49.95 -28.07
N ASN A 547 -24.36 -51.16 -27.91
CA ASN A 547 -24.59 -51.75 -26.61
C ASN A 547 -23.23 -52.02 -25.95
N CYS A 548 -22.74 -51.04 -25.18
CA CYS A 548 -21.82 -51.32 -24.10
C CYS A 548 -22.57 -52.25 -23.13
N ALA A 549 -22.15 -53.52 -23.07
CA ALA A 549 -22.82 -54.54 -22.26
C ALA A 549 -22.93 -54.09 -20.80
N LEU A 550 -24.14 -54.23 -20.24
CA LEU A 550 -24.41 -54.18 -18.81
C LEU A 550 -23.72 -55.34 -18.08
#